data_AF-A0A6N8Z9E9-F1
#
_entry.id   AF-A0A6N8Z9E9-F1
#
_cell.length_a   1.000
_cell.length_b   1.000
_cell.length_c   1.000
_cell.angle_alpha   90.00
_cell.angle_beta   90.00
_cell.angle_gamma   90.00
#
_symmetry.space_group_name_H-M   'P 1'
#
loop_
_entity.id
_entity.type
_entity.pdbx_description
1 polymer ?
#
loop_
_entity_poly.entity_id
_entity_poly.type
_entity_poly.pdbx_seq_one_letter_code
_entity_poly.pdbx_strand_id
1 'polypeptide(L)'
;MATNTTTQDGGPETSIFGRFFAPFTDHFYLLFRLIFALLVFLHGIQKAFLLWGFPPGANPNGLGALVDLAGWVEIISAILIATGVLTRLGAGALVVTMIVAYFGVHAALSPVWPWPHLYPNPPDGGNAFVAHGGEVTILWFICAGIIGILGSRRFGIERLILKKEIL
;
A
#
# COMPACT_ATOMS: atom_id res chain seq x y z
N MET A 1 -39.22 -6.65 41.47
CA MET A 1 -38.96 -5.40 40.72
C MET A 1 -37.45 -5.23 40.65
N ALA A 2 -36.80 -5.78 39.63
CA ALA A 2 -35.36 -5.66 39.42
C ALA A 2 -35.16 -4.91 38.11
N THR A 3 -34.53 -3.76 38.22
CA THR A 3 -34.28 -2.80 37.15
C THR A 3 -33.25 -3.35 36.16
N ASN A 4 -33.63 -3.44 34.88
CA ASN A 4 -32.68 -3.66 33.78
C ASN A 4 -31.72 -2.46 33.72
N THR A 5 -30.52 -2.62 34.26
CA THR A 5 -29.37 -1.78 33.88
C THR A 5 -28.87 -2.27 32.53
N THR A 6 -29.53 -1.84 31.45
CA THR A 6 -28.88 -1.79 30.15
C THR A 6 -27.64 -0.92 30.32
N THR A 7 -26.47 -1.53 30.21
CA THR A 7 -25.26 -0.78 29.93
C THR A 7 -25.57 0.02 28.67
N GLN A 8 -25.66 1.35 28.82
CA GLN A 8 -25.37 2.24 27.71
C GLN A 8 -23.85 2.40 27.69
N ASP A 9 -23.17 1.33 27.33
CA ASP A 9 -21.78 1.36 26.94
C ASP A 9 -21.72 2.16 25.65
N GLY A 10 -21.25 3.40 25.78
CA GLY A 10 -21.17 4.39 24.71
C GLY A 10 -20.19 3.99 23.62
N GLY A 11 -20.51 2.95 22.85
CA GLY A 11 -19.76 2.54 21.68
C GLY A 11 -19.70 3.67 20.65
N PRO A 12 -18.75 3.65 19.70
CA PRO A 12 -18.58 4.70 18.71
C PRO A 12 -19.89 5.01 17.96
N GLU A 13 -20.76 4.02 17.76
CA GLU A 13 -22.13 4.17 17.20
C GLU A 13 -23.03 5.15 17.96
N THR A 14 -22.81 5.30 19.27
CA THR A 14 -23.59 6.21 20.13
C THR A 14 -23.04 7.63 20.15
N SER A 15 -21.78 7.83 19.72
CA SER A 15 -21.16 9.14 19.61
C SER A 15 -21.74 9.94 18.43
N ILE A 16 -21.78 11.27 18.57
CA ILE A 16 -22.22 12.19 17.49
C ILE A 16 -21.41 11.94 16.21
N PHE A 17 -20.10 11.74 16.35
CA PHE A 17 -19.20 11.47 15.22
C PHE A 17 -19.49 10.12 14.56
N GLY A 18 -19.73 9.06 15.33
CA GLY A 18 -20.05 7.74 14.76
C GLY A 18 -21.34 7.74 13.96
N ARG A 19 -22.39 8.42 14.45
CA ARG A 19 -23.66 8.57 13.71
C ARG A 19 -23.49 9.35 12.41
N PHE A 20 -22.62 10.36 12.42
CA PHE A 20 -22.37 11.19 11.26
C PHE A 20 -21.55 10.47 10.18
N PHE A 21 -20.50 9.73 10.56
CA PHE A 21 -19.59 9.06 9.62
C PHE A 21 -19.98 7.64 9.23
N ALA A 22 -20.76 6.93 10.04
CA ALA A 22 -21.14 5.53 9.79
C ALA A 22 -21.67 5.30 8.35
N PRO A 23 -22.55 6.14 7.78
CA PRO A 23 -23.07 5.94 6.42
C PRO A 23 -22.00 6.07 5.32
N PHE A 24 -20.93 6.83 5.58
CA PHE A 24 -19.91 7.16 4.59
C PHE A 24 -18.70 6.22 4.64
N THR A 25 -18.59 5.38 5.67
CA THR A 25 -17.46 4.47 5.89
C THR A 25 -17.09 3.66 4.64
N ASP A 26 -18.07 3.11 3.94
CA ASP A 26 -17.83 2.32 2.72
C ASP A 26 -17.36 3.18 1.55
N HIS A 27 -17.84 4.42 1.45
CA HIS A 27 -17.45 5.36 0.40
C HIS A 27 -16.01 5.87 0.62
N PHE A 28 -15.67 6.19 1.87
CA PHE A 28 -14.29 6.56 2.23
C PHE A 28 -13.33 5.40 2.01
N TYR A 29 -13.73 4.16 2.32
CA TYR A 29 -12.91 2.99 2.04
C TYR A 29 -12.70 2.78 0.52
N LEU A 30 -13.75 2.94 -0.29
CA LEU A 30 -13.62 2.88 -1.75
C LEU A 30 -12.64 3.94 -2.27
N LEU A 31 -12.79 5.19 -1.82
CA LEU A 31 -11.92 6.28 -2.23
C LEU A 31 -10.47 6.01 -1.83
N PHE A 32 -10.24 5.57 -0.59
CA PHE A 32 -8.93 5.15 -0.11
C PHE A 32 -8.33 4.05 -1.00
N ARG A 33 -9.11 3.00 -1.30
CA ARG A 33 -8.68 1.88 -2.14
C ARG A 33 -8.28 2.35 -3.54
N LEU A 34 -9.05 3.24 -4.16
CA LEU A 34 -8.78 3.77 -5.50
C LEU A 34 -7.55 4.67 -5.53
N ILE A 35 -7.42 5.58 -4.56
CA ILE A 35 -6.25 6.46 -4.46
C ILE A 35 -4.99 5.63 -4.21
N PHE A 36 -5.04 4.70 -3.25
CA PHE A 36 -3.92 3.80 -2.96
C PHE A 36 -3.52 3.00 -4.20
N ALA A 37 -4.48 2.36 -4.88
CA ALA A 37 -4.20 1.60 -6.09
C ALA A 37 -3.62 2.47 -7.21
N LEU A 38 -4.11 3.70 -7.40
CA LEU A 38 -3.55 4.63 -8.38
C LEU A 38 -2.08 4.98 -8.07
N LEU A 39 -1.77 5.27 -6.81
CA LEU A 39 -0.39 5.57 -6.39
C LEU A 39 0.54 4.38 -6.62
N VAL A 40 0.10 3.17 -6.27
CA VAL A 40 0.85 1.92 -6.51
C VAL A 40 1.04 1.68 -8.00
N PHE A 41 0.01 1.89 -8.82
CA PHE A 41 0.08 1.71 -10.27
C PHE A 41 1.10 2.66 -10.90
N LEU A 42 1.07 3.95 -10.53
CA LEU A 42 2.02 4.94 -11.04
C LEU A 42 3.46 4.61 -10.64
N HIS A 43 3.67 4.12 -9.42
CA HIS A 43 4.99 3.68 -8.96
C HIS A 43 5.45 2.40 -9.66
N GLY A 44 4.55 1.45 -9.89
CA GLY A 44 4.83 0.24 -10.65
C GLY A 44 5.23 0.56 -12.10
N ILE A 45 4.57 1.55 -12.73
CA ILE A 45 4.99 2.06 -14.06
C ILE A 45 6.41 2.61 -14.01
N GLN A 46 6.77 3.35 -12.96
CA GLN A 46 8.13 3.87 -12.81
C GLN A 46 9.17 2.76 -12.72
N LYS A 47 8.84 1.65 -12.06
CA LYS A 47 9.72 0.49 -11.93
C LYS A 47 9.81 -0.35 -13.20
N ALA A 48 8.68 -0.64 -13.83
CA ALA A 48 8.58 -1.52 -15.00
C ALA A 48 9.05 -0.86 -16.31
N PHE A 49 8.80 0.44 -16.49
CA PHE A 49 9.03 1.11 -17.78
C PHE A 49 10.05 2.24 -17.72
N LEU A 50 10.14 2.94 -16.59
CA LEU A 50 10.97 4.14 -16.46
C LEU A 50 12.29 3.88 -15.72
N LEU A 51 12.61 2.60 -15.46
CA LEU A 51 13.85 2.10 -14.86
C LEU A 51 14.43 3.04 -13.80
N TRP A 52 13.65 3.55 -12.84
CA TRP A 52 14.11 4.41 -11.73
C TRP A 52 15.46 5.16 -11.92
N GLY A 53 15.60 5.92 -13.01
CA GLY A 53 16.84 6.65 -13.32
C GLY A 53 18.12 5.82 -13.51
N PHE A 54 18.05 4.50 -13.64
CA PHE A 54 19.19 3.65 -13.99
C PHE A 54 19.55 3.85 -15.47
N PRO A 55 20.76 4.33 -15.79
CA PRO A 55 21.26 4.30 -17.16
C PRO A 55 21.08 2.91 -17.79
N PRO A 56 20.86 2.80 -19.11
CA PRO A 56 20.92 1.51 -19.79
C PRO A 56 22.26 0.82 -19.46
N GLY A 57 22.22 -0.33 -18.77
CA GLY A 57 23.41 -1.06 -18.31
C GLY A 57 23.86 -0.77 -16.87
N ALA A 58 23.27 0.22 -16.18
CA ALA A 58 23.47 0.42 -14.76
C ALA A 58 22.59 -0.56 -13.97
N ASN A 59 23.15 -1.73 -13.71
CA ASN A 59 22.62 -2.64 -12.70
C ASN A 59 23.55 -2.56 -11.47
N PRO A 60 23.52 -1.47 -10.68
CA PRO A 60 24.56 -1.21 -9.69
C PRO A 60 24.73 -2.33 -8.66
N ASN A 61 23.73 -3.21 -8.49
CA ASN A 61 23.76 -4.31 -7.52
C ASN A 61 23.23 -5.66 -8.06
N GLY A 62 23.06 -5.85 -9.36
CA GLY A 62 22.45 -7.08 -9.91
C GLY A 62 20.91 -7.17 -9.79
N LEU A 63 20.26 -6.23 -9.08
CA LEU A 63 18.84 -6.25 -8.74
C LEU A 63 17.88 -5.73 -9.83
N GLY A 64 18.38 -5.26 -10.98
CA GLY A 64 17.55 -4.65 -12.04
C GLY A 64 16.35 -5.51 -12.47
N ALA A 65 16.56 -6.83 -12.65
CA ALA A 65 15.47 -7.75 -13.00
C ALA A 65 14.43 -7.93 -11.87
N LEU A 66 14.87 -7.84 -10.60
CA LEU A 66 13.97 -7.95 -9.45
C LEU A 66 13.12 -6.68 -9.28
N VAL A 67 13.70 -5.50 -9.57
CA VAL A 67 12.98 -4.22 -9.56
C VAL A 67 11.95 -4.16 -10.69
N ASP A 68 12.30 -4.62 -11.89
CA ASP A 68 11.37 -4.70 -13.02
C ASP A 68 10.20 -5.65 -12.71
N LEU A 69 10.49 -6.85 -12.20
CA LEU A 69 9.47 -7.81 -11.76
C LEU A 69 8.56 -7.21 -10.68
N ALA A 70 9.12 -6.50 -9.70
CA ALA A 70 8.33 -5.82 -8.67
C ALA A 70 7.40 -4.76 -9.28
N GLY A 71 7.86 -4.01 -10.30
CA GLY A 71 7.03 -3.05 -11.02
C GLY A 71 5.80 -3.68 -11.68
N TRP A 72 5.98 -4.82 -12.36
CA TRP A 72 4.87 -5.56 -12.96
C TRP A 72 3.89 -6.11 -11.92
N VAL A 73 4.40 -6.64 -10.81
CA VAL A 73 3.56 -7.12 -9.70
C VAL A 73 2.75 -5.96 -9.10
N GLU A 74 3.34 -4.78 -8.93
CA GLU A 74 2.65 -3.59 -8.43
C GLU A 74 1.54 -3.13 -9.37
N ILE A 75 1.79 -3.09 -10.68
CA ILE A 75 0.79 -2.73 -11.69
C ILE A 75 -0.41 -3.69 -11.65
N ILE A 76 -0.15 -5.00 -11.70
CA ILE A 76 -1.21 -6.01 -11.72
C ILE A 76 -2.01 -5.96 -10.41
N SER A 77 -1.32 -5.89 -9.28
CA SER A 77 -1.95 -5.83 -7.95
C SER A 77 -2.80 -4.58 -7.78
N ALA A 78 -2.33 -3.42 -8.27
CA ALA A 78 -3.09 -2.18 -8.25
C ALA A 78 -4.38 -2.27 -9.06
N ILE A 79 -4.35 -2.89 -10.24
CA ILE A 79 -5.56 -3.08 -11.07
C ILE A 79 -6.57 -3.98 -10.34
N LEU A 80 -6.13 -5.09 -9.75
CA LEU A 80 -6.97 -5.99 -8.96
C LEU A 80 -7.61 -5.27 -7.76
N ILE A 81 -6.83 -4.47 -7.03
CA ILE A 81 -7.31 -3.70 -5.89
C ILE A 81 -8.29 -2.60 -6.32
N ALA A 82 -7.98 -1.83 -7.38
CA ALA A 82 -8.84 -0.75 -7.85
C ALA A 82 -10.22 -1.27 -8.29
N THR A 83 -10.22 -2.29 -9.14
CA THR A 83 -11.44 -2.93 -9.68
C THR A 83 -12.22 -3.70 -8.61
N GLY A 84 -11.57 -4.04 -7.49
CA GLY A 84 -12.20 -4.84 -6.45
C GLY A 84 -12.38 -6.29 -6.87
N VAL A 85 -11.50 -6.81 -7.75
CA VAL A 85 -11.46 -8.21 -8.19
C VAL A 85 -10.22 -8.86 -7.60
N LEU A 86 -10.38 -10.00 -6.92
CA LEU A 86 -9.30 -10.69 -6.22
C LEU A 86 -8.48 -9.73 -5.34
N THR A 87 -9.17 -8.79 -4.68
CA THR A 87 -8.55 -7.68 -3.94
C THR A 87 -7.59 -8.19 -2.87
N ARG A 88 -7.94 -9.27 -2.19
CA ARG A 88 -7.06 -9.88 -1.18
C ARG A 88 -5.81 -10.50 -1.78
N LEU A 89 -5.92 -11.10 -2.96
CA LEU A 89 -4.77 -11.68 -3.65
C LEU A 89 -3.81 -10.56 -4.10
N GLY A 90 -4.33 -9.50 -4.71
CA GLY A 90 -3.53 -8.33 -5.10
C GLY A 90 -2.88 -7.64 -3.89
N ALA A 91 -3.63 -7.49 -2.79
CA ALA A 91 -3.10 -6.95 -1.54
C ALA A 91 -2.01 -7.85 -0.93
N GLY A 92 -2.20 -9.17 -0.93
CA GLY A 92 -1.21 -10.13 -0.46
C GLY A 92 0.08 -10.09 -1.28
N ALA A 93 -0.03 -9.99 -2.60
CA ALA A 93 1.13 -9.83 -3.48
C ALA A 93 1.90 -8.54 -3.16
N LEU A 94 1.22 -7.41 -2.96
CA LEU A 94 1.86 -6.15 -2.55
C LEU A 94 2.55 -6.25 -1.19
N VAL A 95 1.92 -6.88 -0.20
CA VAL A 95 2.52 -7.11 1.13
C VAL A 95 3.86 -7.85 0.99
N VAL A 96 3.91 -8.93 0.21
CA VAL A 96 5.15 -9.68 -0.05
C VAL A 96 6.19 -8.81 -0.75
N THR A 97 5.79 -8.08 -1.80
CA THR A 97 6.69 -7.17 -2.54
C THR A 97 7.29 -6.10 -1.63
N MET A 98 6.51 -5.51 -0.72
CA MET A 98 6.99 -4.50 0.23
C MET A 98 7.94 -5.10 1.27
N ILE A 99 7.71 -6.32 1.74
CA ILE A 99 8.65 -7.04 2.63
C ILE A 99 10.00 -7.24 1.92
N VAL A 100 9.97 -7.78 0.70
CA VAL A 100 11.18 -8.06 -0.08
C VAL A 100 11.91 -6.76 -0.41
N ALA A 101 11.19 -5.70 -0.80
CA ALA A 101 11.77 -4.40 -1.06
C ALA A 101 12.38 -3.77 0.20
N TYR A 102 11.71 -3.90 1.34
CA TYR A 102 12.21 -3.38 2.60
C TYR A 102 13.54 -4.05 2.97
N PHE A 103 13.63 -5.37 3.00
CA PHE A 103 14.86 -6.04 3.39
C PHE A 103 15.93 -6.02 2.28
N GLY A 104 15.55 -6.15 1.01
CA GLY A 104 16.48 -6.28 -0.11
C GLY A 104 17.01 -4.96 -0.66
N VAL A 105 16.28 -3.86 -0.48
CA VAL A 105 16.65 -2.53 -1.00
C VAL A 105 16.79 -1.55 0.15
N HIS A 106 15.73 -1.32 0.93
CA HIS A 106 15.72 -0.19 1.86
C HIS A 106 16.57 -0.41 3.12
N ALA A 107 16.47 -1.56 3.79
CA ALA A 107 17.23 -1.88 5.00
C ALA A 107 18.67 -2.30 4.68
N ALA A 108 18.89 -3.05 3.59
CA ALA A 108 20.22 -3.53 3.21
C ALA A 108 21.09 -2.48 2.50
N LEU A 109 20.49 -1.56 1.72
CA LEU A 109 21.23 -0.54 0.96
C LEU A 109 21.11 0.88 1.55
N SER A 110 20.58 1.01 2.77
CA SER A 110 20.40 2.31 3.45
C SER A 110 21.65 3.23 3.44
N PRO A 111 22.91 2.75 3.54
CA PRO A 111 24.07 3.65 3.43
C PRO A 111 24.47 3.99 1.97
N VAL A 112 23.90 3.33 0.96
CA VAL A 112 24.49 3.23 -0.40
C VAL A 112 23.51 3.60 -1.53
N TRP A 113 22.25 3.91 -1.24
CA TRP A 113 21.30 4.26 -2.31
C TRP A 113 21.62 5.66 -2.90
N PRO A 114 21.78 5.81 -4.22
CA PRO A 114 22.48 6.94 -4.79
C PRO A 114 21.49 8.04 -5.13
N TRP A 115 21.47 9.10 -4.34
CA TRP A 115 21.23 10.44 -4.87
C TRP A 115 22.53 11.26 -4.79
N PRO A 116 23.51 11.06 -5.70
CA PRO A 116 24.81 11.70 -5.57
C PRO A 116 24.86 13.12 -6.16
N HIS A 117 23.77 13.71 -6.65
CA HIS A 117 23.86 14.95 -7.46
C HIS A 117 23.12 16.20 -6.97
N LEU A 118 22.27 16.18 -5.92
CA LEU A 118 21.79 17.46 -5.34
C LEU A 118 22.27 17.79 -3.92
N TYR A 119 22.82 16.86 -3.14
CA TYR A 119 23.15 17.15 -1.74
C TYR A 119 24.49 16.52 -1.32
N PRO A 120 25.61 17.24 -1.53
CA PRO A 120 26.94 16.81 -1.04
C PRO A 120 27.02 16.66 0.48
N ASN A 121 26.06 17.22 1.21
CA ASN A 121 25.85 17.04 2.65
C ASN A 121 24.35 16.78 2.87
N PRO A 122 23.93 15.56 3.26
CA PRO A 122 22.55 15.30 3.64
C PRO A 122 22.18 16.21 4.84
N PRO A 123 21.08 16.99 4.77
CA PRO A 123 20.65 17.87 5.86
C PRO A 123 20.40 17.15 7.20
N ASP A 124 20.29 15.83 7.17
CA ASP A 124 19.85 14.95 8.25
C ASP A 124 21.00 14.19 8.95
N GLY A 125 22.25 14.36 8.52
CA GLY A 125 23.41 13.85 9.28
C GLY A 125 23.68 12.35 9.11
N GLY A 126 23.27 11.75 7.98
CA GLY A 126 23.61 10.36 7.64
C GLY A 126 22.67 9.31 8.26
N ASN A 127 21.57 9.72 8.87
CA ASN A 127 20.48 8.82 9.25
C ASN A 127 19.58 8.54 8.03
N ALA A 128 20.07 7.73 7.09
CA ALA A 128 19.33 7.31 5.89
C ALA A 128 17.96 6.63 6.14
N PHE A 129 17.62 6.36 7.41
CA PHE A 129 16.26 6.06 7.85
C PHE A 129 15.26 7.19 7.53
N VAL A 130 15.70 8.46 7.57
CA VAL A 130 14.89 9.67 7.40
C VAL A 130 15.01 10.25 5.98
N ALA A 131 16.08 9.94 5.25
CA ALA A 131 16.23 10.26 3.83
C ALA A 131 15.49 9.24 2.91
N HIS A 132 14.16 9.29 2.94
CA HIS A 132 13.27 9.12 1.77
C HIS A 132 12.99 7.74 1.15
N GLY A 133 13.42 6.61 1.73
CA GLY A 133 13.22 5.27 1.13
C GLY A 133 12.22 4.34 1.84
N GLY A 134 12.52 3.96 3.09
CA GLY A 134 11.85 2.85 3.77
C GLY A 134 10.51 3.17 4.42
N GLU A 135 10.28 4.43 4.81
CA GLU A 135 9.04 4.87 5.47
C GLU A 135 7.83 4.71 4.55
N VAL A 136 7.99 5.08 3.28
CA VAL A 136 6.97 4.91 2.24
C VAL A 136 6.66 3.43 2.04
N THR A 137 7.68 2.57 2.02
CA THR A 137 7.52 1.10 1.91
C THR A 137 6.70 0.53 3.06
N ILE A 138 6.94 1.00 4.30
CA ILE A 138 6.18 0.58 5.48
C ILE A 138 4.73 1.05 5.39
N LEU A 139 4.49 2.29 4.97
CA LEU A 139 3.12 2.80 4.77
C LEU A 139 2.38 1.97 3.71
N TRP A 140 3.06 1.60 2.63
CA TRP A 140 2.48 0.81 1.55
C TRP A 140 2.16 -0.61 2.02
N PHE A 141 3.05 -1.20 2.80
CA PHE A 141 2.85 -2.49 3.46
C PHE A 141 1.60 -2.46 4.36
N ILE A 142 1.47 -1.44 5.21
CA ILE A 142 0.34 -1.31 6.14
C ILE A 142 -0.98 -1.11 5.35
N CYS A 143 -0.99 -0.21 4.37
CA CYS A 143 -2.17 0.05 3.54
C CYS A 143 -2.60 -1.21 2.78
N ALA A 144 -1.65 -1.93 2.17
CA ALA A 144 -1.94 -3.21 1.52
C ALA A 144 -2.47 -4.24 2.52
N GLY A 145 -1.90 -4.33 3.72
CA GLY A 145 -2.40 -5.20 4.80
C GLY A 145 -3.84 -4.88 5.21
N ILE A 146 -4.16 -3.60 5.40
CA ILE A 146 -5.52 -3.15 5.71
C ILE A 146 -6.49 -3.54 4.59
N ILE A 147 -6.12 -3.32 3.33
CA ILE A 147 -6.94 -3.71 2.18
C ILE A 147 -7.09 -5.23 2.09
N GLY A 148 -6.04 -5.99 2.38
CA GLY A 148 -6.08 -7.45 2.42
C GLY A 148 -7.02 -8.01 3.50
N ILE A 149 -7.07 -7.36 4.66
CA ILE A 149 -8.00 -7.71 5.74
C ILE A 149 -9.44 -7.32 5.38
N LEU A 150 -9.63 -6.12 4.84
CA LEU A 150 -10.95 -5.55 4.58
C LEU A 150 -11.59 -6.01 3.25
N GLY A 151 -10.81 -6.50 2.30
CA GLY A 151 -11.30 -6.98 1.00
C GLY A 151 -11.86 -5.87 0.11
N SER A 152 -12.75 -6.21 -0.83
CA SER A 152 -13.37 -5.22 -1.74
C SER A 152 -14.60 -4.52 -1.13
N ARG A 153 -15.09 -5.01 0.03
CA ARG A 153 -16.28 -4.51 0.74
C ARG A 153 -17.49 -4.34 -0.19
N ARG A 154 -18.25 -3.24 -0.08
CA ARG A 154 -19.51 -3.02 -0.82
C ARG A 154 -19.32 -2.78 -2.31
N PHE A 155 -18.12 -2.35 -2.73
CA PHE A 155 -17.87 -1.77 -4.06
C PHE A 155 -16.80 -2.54 -4.87
N GLY A 156 -16.83 -3.87 -4.86
CA GLY A 156 -16.01 -4.69 -5.75
C GLY A 156 -16.80 -5.24 -6.93
N ILE A 157 -16.19 -5.23 -8.12
CA ILE A 157 -16.79 -5.82 -9.33
C ILE A 157 -17.02 -7.32 -9.12
N GLU A 158 -16.10 -8.02 -8.46
CA GLU A 158 -16.26 -9.43 -8.11
C GLU A 158 -17.52 -9.65 -7.27
N ARG A 159 -17.71 -8.83 -6.24
CA ARG A 159 -18.89 -8.93 -5.37
C ARG A 159 -20.18 -8.50 -6.06
N LEU A 160 -20.11 -7.58 -7.02
CA LEU A 160 -21.27 -7.17 -7.83
C LEU A 160 -21.75 -8.31 -8.73
N ILE A 161 -20.83 -9.11 -9.27
CA ILE A 161 -21.13 -10.21 -10.20
C ILE A 161 -21.43 -11.52 -9.44
N LEU A 162 -20.59 -11.89 -8.48
CA LEU A 162 -20.59 -13.19 -7.81
C LEU A 162 -21.34 -13.19 -6.47
N LYS A 163 -21.79 -12.03 -5.98
CA LYS A 163 -22.42 -11.81 -4.65
C LYS A 163 -21.56 -12.24 -3.45
N LYS A 164 -20.34 -12.73 -3.68
CA LYS A 164 -19.39 -13.24 -2.70
C LYS A 164 -17.97 -12.91 -3.16
N GLU A 165 -17.07 -12.69 -2.22
CA GLU A 165 -15.62 -12.65 -2.48
C GLU A 165 -15.06 -14.08 -2.38
N ILE A 166 -14.30 -14.50 -3.39
CA ILE A 166 -13.76 -15.86 -3.48
C ILE A 166 -12.59 -16.04 -2.50
N LEU A 167 -11.95 -14.94 -2.07
CA LEU A 167 -10.82 -14.93 -1.14
C LEU A 167 -10.94 -13.77 -0.17
#